data_AF-A0A9E4EV94-F1
#
_entry.id   AF-A0A9E4EV94-F1
#
_cell.length_a   1.000
_cell.length_b   1.000
_cell.length_c   1.000
_cell.angle_alpha   90.00
_cell.angle_beta   90.00
_cell.angle_gamma   90.00
#
_symmetry.space_group_name_H-M   'P 1'
#
loop_
_entity.id
_entity.type
_entity.pdbx_description
1 polymer ?
#
loop_
_entity_poly.entity_id
_entity_poly.type
_entity_poly.pdbx_seq_one_letter_code
_entity_poly.pdbx_strand_id
1 'polypeptide(L)'
;MPIPGIDSGTLFQWPAGLEPTLDGDLSEWDIVPEDYYVPFDSHFEYYLGLGHENDESNLSFRVVAAWSAGTNRLYFMMERFDNLWVRTGFGQTAAGDDSWEIMIDADHGGDRHFALPDDYEDAEERDRNQGRFAQNAHYVWPEMPDANRAVGWKWFFNSKSTWHDVPPWGDYGFQLDGEVNSGEATARIEVMTIAWDDFYWVGPDESLVHTFTEGNTIGLGWVVHDIDNTAEDNGGASAGGWGINPNIQMWFDCVNCSDFLLAPLDPRVDFSSVETAVEEESWGRIKAAYIQ
;
A
#
# COMPACT_ATOMS: atom_id res chain seq x y z
N MET A 1 2.61 -0.71 18.40
CA MET A 1 3.75 -1.09 19.28
C MET A 1 3.82 -2.62 19.49
N PRO A 2 4.95 -3.33 19.29
CA PRO A 2 6.30 -2.85 19.02
C PRO A 2 6.74 -3.03 17.55
N ILE A 3 7.51 -2.07 17.06
CA ILE A 3 8.19 -2.09 15.76
C ILE A 3 9.55 -1.46 16.02
N PRO A 4 10.59 -2.28 16.21
CA PRO A 4 11.66 -2.32 15.21
C PRO A 4 11.94 -3.76 14.72
N GLY A 5 11.82 -3.99 13.41
CA GLY A 5 12.16 -5.24 12.70
C GLY A 5 11.07 -6.34 12.70
N ILE A 6 9.97 -6.16 11.96
CA ILE A 6 8.60 -6.33 12.45
C ILE A 6 7.93 -7.70 12.18
N ASP A 7 7.53 -8.39 13.25
CA ASP A 7 6.65 -9.57 13.23
C ASP A 7 5.17 -9.24 13.52
N SER A 8 4.88 -8.10 14.16
CA SER A 8 3.51 -7.67 14.46
C SER A 8 3.37 -6.16 14.69
N GLY A 9 2.15 -5.64 14.57
CA GLY A 9 1.85 -4.22 14.72
C GLY A 9 0.39 -3.93 15.10
N THR A 10 0.01 -2.67 14.97
CA THR A 10 -1.33 -2.19 15.31
C THR A 10 -1.77 -1.13 14.31
N LEU A 11 -2.97 -1.25 13.76
CA LEU A 11 -3.55 -0.23 12.89
C LEU A 11 -4.25 0.82 13.74
N PHE A 12 -4.01 2.09 13.41
CA PHE A 12 -4.73 3.21 14.00
C PHE A 12 -6.21 3.17 13.58
N GLN A 13 -7.15 3.42 14.51
CA GLN A 13 -8.57 3.47 14.16
C GLN A 13 -9.05 4.91 13.99
N TRP A 14 -9.59 5.21 12.81
CA TRP A 14 -10.33 6.43 12.53
C TRP A 14 -11.78 6.31 13.02
N PRO A 15 -12.32 7.30 13.75
CA PRO A 15 -13.75 7.38 14.03
C PRO A 15 -14.55 7.62 12.75
N ALA A 16 -15.78 7.10 12.74
CA ALA A 16 -16.70 7.32 11.63
C ALA A 16 -16.94 8.83 11.36
N GLY A 17 -16.72 9.25 10.11
CA GLY A 17 -16.87 10.63 9.66
C GLY A 17 -15.65 11.53 9.90
N LEU A 18 -14.57 10.98 10.45
CA LEU A 18 -13.28 11.64 10.64
C LEU A 18 -12.16 10.91 9.89
N GLU A 19 -12.49 10.01 8.96
CA GLU A 19 -11.50 9.39 8.07
C GLU A 19 -10.78 10.45 7.22
N PRO A 20 -9.51 10.21 6.84
CA PRO A 20 -8.70 11.20 6.15
C PRO A 20 -9.26 11.50 4.75
N THR A 21 -9.14 12.76 4.34
CA THR A 21 -9.44 13.18 2.97
C THR A 21 -8.26 12.82 2.09
N LEU A 22 -8.46 11.88 1.16
CA LEU A 22 -7.39 11.44 0.28
C LEU A 22 -7.07 12.51 -0.78
N ASP A 23 -6.10 13.36 -0.49
CA ASP A 23 -5.65 14.46 -1.34
C ASP A 23 -4.13 14.72 -1.29
N GLY A 24 -3.40 13.94 -0.48
CA GLY A 24 -1.95 14.03 -0.32
C GLY A 24 -1.48 15.18 0.57
N ASP A 25 -2.40 15.92 1.22
CA ASP A 25 -2.12 16.66 2.44
C ASP A 25 -2.14 15.67 3.61
N LEU A 26 -1.08 15.63 4.41
CA LEU A 26 -0.97 14.68 5.52
C LEU A 26 -1.38 15.29 6.86
N SER A 27 -1.90 16.52 6.89
CA SER A 27 -2.19 17.23 8.13
C SER A 27 -3.22 16.52 9.03
N GLU A 28 -4.19 15.78 8.47
CA GLU A 28 -5.07 14.94 9.30
C GLU A 28 -4.30 13.85 10.05
N TRP A 29 -3.20 13.35 9.51
CA TRP A 29 -2.40 12.30 10.14
C TRP A 29 -1.55 12.79 11.32
N ASP A 30 -1.45 14.11 11.55
CA ASP A 30 -0.70 14.69 12.69
C ASP A 30 -1.28 14.30 14.05
N ILE A 31 -2.54 13.86 14.11
CA ILE A 31 -3.16 13.37 15.34
C ILE A 31 -2.74 11.93 15.69
N VAL A 32 -2.15 11.20 14.74
CA VAL A 32 -1.73 9.81 14.94
C VAL A 32 -0.52 9.79 15.89
N PRO A 33 -0.57 9.04 17.01
CA PRO A 33 0.58 8.93 17.90
C PRO A 33 1.79 8.33 17.20
N GLU A 34 3.00 8.81 17.55
CA GLU A 34 4.28 8.41 16.95
C GLU A 34 4.48 6.89 16.90
N ASP A 35 3.88 6.15 17.84
CA ASP A 35 4.06 4.71 17.98
C ASP A 35 3.21 3.83 17.04
N TYR A 36 2.44 4.46 16.16
CA TYR A 36 1.84 3.84 14.96
C TYR A 36 2.66 4.05 13.69
N TYR A 37 3.61 4.98 13.70
CA TYR A 37 4.48 5.20 12.55
C TYR A 37 5.49 4.05 12.45
N VAL A 38 5.66 3.56 11.23
CA VAL A 38 6.69 2.61 10.84
C VAL A 38 7.79 3.39 10.12
N PRO A 39 8.86 3.79 10.82
CA PRO A 39 9.98 4.51 10.23
C PRO A 39 10.80 3.64 9.27
N PHE A 40 11.54 4.29 8.38
CA PHE A 40 12.40 3.62 7.40
C PHE A 40 13.38 2.63 8.04
N ASP A 41 13.98 3.01 9.17
CA ASP A 41 14.94 2.20 9.92
C ASP A 41 14.40 0.82 10.37
N SER A 42 13.07 0.65 10.39
CA SER A 42 12.40 -0.59 10.78
C SER A 42 12.18 -1.56 9.62
N HIS A 43 12.45 -1.14 8.38
CA HIS A 43 12.30 -1.95 7.18
C HIS A 43 13.59 -2.69 6.84
N PHE A 44 13.44 -3.86 6.21
CA PHE A 44 14.53 -4.73 5.78
C PHE A 44 14.73 -4.62 4.27
N GLU A 45 15.98 -4.61 3.83
CA GLU A 45 16.29 -4.81 2.41
C GLU A 45 15.73 -6.17 1.98
N TYR A 46 14.89 -6.13 0.95
CA TYR A 46 13.93 -7.17 0.61
C TYR A 46 14.46 -8.18 -0.40
N TYR A 47 15.42 -7.84 -1.26
CA TYR A 47 15.83 -8.73 -2.36
C TYR A 47 17.09 -9.53 -2.07
N LEU A 48 18.07 -8.89 -1.42
CA LEU A 48 19.37 -9.48 -1.10
C LEU A 48 19.46 -9.90 0.37
N GLY A 49 18.51 -9.49 1.20
CA GLY A 49 18.46 -9.80 2.62
C GLY A 49 19.62 -9.16 3.38
N LEU A 50 20.01 -7.94 2.95
CA LEU A 50 21.15 -7.21 3.53
C LEU A 50 20.85 -6.62 4.92
N GLY A 51 19.63 -6.77 5.42
CA GLY A 51 19.23 -6.29 6.75
C GLY A 51 18.76 -4.84 6.72
N HIS A 52 19.17 -4.03 7.70
CA HIS A 52 18.72 -2.64 7.91
C HIS A 52 19.77 -1.59 7.51
N GLU A 53 20.70 -1.91 6.62
CA GLU A 53 21.65 -0.92 6.11
C GLU A 53 20.92 0.04 5.16
N ASN A 54 20.26 1.03 5.76
CA ASN A 54 19.39 1.99 5.11
C ASN A 54 20.14 3.32 4.92
N ASP A 55 20.16 3.85 3.68
CA ASP A 55 20.77 5.14 3.34
C ASP A 55 19.67 6.19 3.14
N GLU A 56 19.42 6.98 4.18
CA GLU A 56 18.42 8.06 4.17
C GLU A 56 18.69 9.18 3.15
N SER A 57 19.91 9.25 2.58
CA SER A 57 20.23 10.20 1.52
C SER A 57 19.83 9.71 0.12
N ASN A 58 19.53 8.42 -0.01
CA ASN A 58 18.97 7.81 -1.21
C ASN A 58 17.45 7.67 -1.04
N LEU A 59 16.98 6.89 -0.07
CA LEU A 59 15.57 6.69 0.21
C LEU A 59 15.28 6.94 1.69
N SER A 60 14.19 7.61 2.03
CA SER A 60 13.70 7.66 3.41
C SER A 60 12.19 7.78 3.42
N PHE A 61 11.52 7.01 4.27
CA PHE A 61 10.07 7.08 4.37
C PHE A 61 9.55 6.72 5.75
N ARG A 62 8.30 7.08 6.01
CA ARG A 62 7.54 6.61 7.16
C ARG A 62 6.14 6.24 6.72
N VAL A 63 5.61 5.17 7.31
CA VAL A 63 4.29 4.63 6.96
C VAL A 63 3.38 4.61 8.18
N VAL A 64 2.10 4.88 7.98
CA VAL A 64 1.04 4.54 8.94
C VAL A 64 0.04 3.63 8.24
N ALA A 65 -0.33 2.55 8.92
CA ALA A 65 -1.49 1.73 8.57
C ALA A 65 -2.64 2.02 9.55
N ALA A 66 -3.84 2.22 9.02
CA ALA A 66 -5.02 2.59 9.76
C ALA A 66 -6.27 1.91 9.20
N TRP A 67 -7.38 1.98 9.93
CA TRP A 67 -8.65 1.41 9.55
C TRP A 67 -9.83 2.22 10.11
N SER A 68 -11.03 2.02 9.58
CA SER A 68 -12.26 2.57 10.15
C SER A 68 -13.35 1.51 10.17
N ALA A 69 -13.97 1.32 11.35
CA ALA A 69 -15.19 0.54 11.49
C ALA A 69 -16.40 1.23 10.82
N GLY A 70 -16.37 2.56 10.69
CA GLY A 70 -17.44 3.35 10.09
C GLY A 70 -17.54 3.19 8.57
N THR A 71 -16.39 3.20 7.90
CA THR A 71 -16.34 3.04 6.43
C THR A 71 -16.02 1.61 5.99
N ASN A 72 -15.60 0.73 6.91
CA ASN A 72 -15.14 -0.63 6.67
C ASN A 72 -13.99 -0.69 5.66
N ARG A 73 -12.94 0.09 5.91
CA ARG A 73 -11.81 0.30 5.01
C ARG A 73 -10.49 0.29 5.75
N LEU A 74 -9.43 -0.03 5.01
CA LEU A 74 -8.06 0.24 5.40
C LEU A 74 -7.63 1.57 4.77
N TYR A 75 -6.83 2.31 5.53
CA TYR A 75 -6.22 3.57 5.14
C TYR A 75 -4.71 3.46 5.38
N PHE A 76 -3.93 3.88 4.42
CA PHE A 76 -2.48 3.90 4.52
C PHE A 76 -1.98 5.29 4.19
N MET A 77 -0.92 5.72 4.86
CA MET A 77 -0.20 6.94 4.54
C MET A 77 1.27 6.62 4.44
N MET A 78 1.94 7.26 3.48
CA MET A 78 3.39 7.28 3.37
C MET A 78 3.87 8.70 3.06
N GLU A 79 4.87 9.14 3.80
CA GLU A 79 5.73 10.26 3.41
C GLU A 79 7.06 9.67 2.98
N ARG A 80 7.45 9.88 1.71
CA ARG A 80 8.64 9.30 1.08
C ARG A 80 9.52 10.42 0.52
N PHE A 81 10.74 10.53 0.99
CA PHE A 81 11.86 11.14 0.27
C PHE A 81 12.56 10.09 -0.58
N ASP A 82 13.01 10.50 -1.75
CA ASP A 82 13.75 9.67 -2.70
C ASP A 82 14.70 10.57 -3.50
N ASN A 83 15.93 10.12 -3.75
CA ASN A 83 16.92 10.82 -4.56
C ASN A 83 16.62 10.81 -6.06
N LEU A 84 15.76 9.91 -6.53
CA LEU A 84 15.29 9.86 -7.91
C LEU A 84 13.94 9.14 -8.01
N TRP A 85 12.86 9.92 -8.08
CA TRP A 85 11.53 9.33 -8.29
C TRP A 85 11.36 8.75 -9.70
N VAL A 86 11.51 7.43 -9.86
CA VAL A 86 11.42 6.75 -11.16
C VAL A 86 9.98 6.40 -11.52
N ARG A 87 9.56 6.92 -12.68
CA ARG A 87 8.24 6.67 -13.26
C ARG A 87 8.32 6.41 -14.77
N THR A 88 9.14 5.47 -15.20
CA THR A 88 9.39 5.18 -16.63
C THR A 88 8.59 3.99 -17.20
N GLY A 89 8.28 2.98 -16.39
CA GLY A 89 7.52 1.80 -16.80
C GLY A 89 8.37 0.76 -17.52
N PHE A 90 9.70 0.88 -17.40
CA PHE A 90 10.67 0.04 -18.08
C PHE A 90 11.50 -0.74 -17.06
N GLY A 91 11.01 -1.90 -16.64
CA GLY A 91 11.72 -2.79 -15.72
C GLY A 91 10.96 -4.09 -15.46
N GLN A 92 11.64 -5.08 -14.88
CA GLN A 92 11.03 -6.39 -14.56
C GLN A 92 10.37 -6.41 -13.18
N THR A 93 10.94 -5.68 -12.22
CA THR A 93 10.44 -5.55 -10.84
C THR A 93 9.53 -4.34 -10.73
N ALA A 94 8.40 -4.45 -10.01
CA ALA A 94 7.50 -3.32 -9.76
C ALA A 94 7.07 -2.55 -11.04
N ALA A 95 6.96 -3.23 -12.18
CA ALA A 95 6.74 -2.63 -13.50
C ALA A 95 7.81 -1.61 -13.96
N GLY A 96 8.97 -1.55 -13.30
CA GLY A 96 10.06 -0.62 -13.60
C GLY A 96 9.85 0.77 -13.06
N ASP A 97 9.11 0.88 -11.95
CA ASP A 97 8.73 2.13 -11.33
C ASP A 97 8.86 2.03 -9.83
N ASP A 98 9.14 3.18 -9.22
CA ASP A 98 8.94 3.30 -7.80
C ASP A 98 7.49 3.04 -7.47
N SER A 99 7.31 2.20 -6.46
CA SER A 99 6.00 1.70 -6.12
C SER A 99 5.93 1.30 -4.66
N TRP A 100 4.70 1.16 -4.20
CA TRP A 100 4.41 0.54 -2.93
C TRP A 100 3.63 -0.74 -3.20
N GLU A 101 4.13 -1.89 -2.79
CA GLU A 101 3.39 -3.16 -2.83
C GLU A 101 2.77 -3.39 -1.45
N ILE A 102 1.48 -3.66 -1.39
CA ILE A 102 0.77 -3.94 -0.13
C ILE A 102 0.04 -5.28 -0.25
N MET A 103 0.27 -6.14 0.74
CA MET A 103 -0.29 -7.48 0.86
C MET A 103 -1.25 -7.51 2.03
N ILE A 104 -2.48 -7.98 1.80
CA ILE A 104 -3.57 -7.99 2.77
C ILE A 104 -4.16 -9.38 2.84
N ASP A 105 -4.16 -9.97 4.03
CA ASP A 105 -4.86 -11.19 4.40
C ASP A 105 -5.82 -10.85 5.54
N ALA A 106 -7.03 -10.43 5.18
CA ALA A 106 -7.93 -9.75 6.09
C ALA A 106 -8.61 -10.70 7.09
N ASP A 107 -8.87 -11.95 6.71
CA ASP A 107 -9.38 -12.97 7.63
C ASP A 107 -8.27 -13.70 8.39
N HIS A 108 -7.00 -13.37 8.10
CA HIS A 108 -5.80 -13.95 8.70
C HIS A 108 -5.74 -15.48 8.48
N GLY A 109 -6.21 -15.93 7.32
CA GLY A 109 -6.27 -17.35 6.95
C GLY A 109 -4.92 -17.94 6.56
N GLY A 110 -3.94 -17.11 6.18
CA GLY A 110 -2.66 -17.54 5.63
C GLY A 110 -2.80 -18.05 4.19
N ASP A 111 -3.62 -17.39 3.39
CA ASP A 111 -3.80 -17.77 1.99
C ASP A 111 -2.70 -17.23 1.08
N ARG A 112 -2.52 -17.89 -0.07
CA ARG A 112 -1.66 -17.38 -1.14
C ARG A 112 -2.33 -16.22 -1.85
N HIS A 113 -1.51 -15.26 -2.28
CA HIS A 113 -1.96 -14.15 -3.11
C HIS A 113 -2.32 -14.58 -4.53
N PHE A 114 -1.73 -15.66 -5.03
CA PHE A 114 -1.94 -16.08 -6.41
C PHE A 114 -1.72 -17.59 -6.59
N ALA A 115 -2.38 -18.13 -7.62
CA ALA A 115 -2.28 -19.52 -8.03
C ALA A 115 -1.16 -19.71 -9.06
N LEU A 116 -0.36 -20.75 -8.86
CA LEU A 116 0.67 -21.17 -9.81
C LEU A 116 0.05 -21.87 -11.03
N PRO A 117 0.77 -21.94 -12.17
CA PRO A 117 0.26 -22.60 -13.38
C PRO A 117 -0.17 -24.05 -13.18
N ASP A 118 0.48 -24.78 -12.27
CA ASP A 118 0.22 -26.21 -12.00
C ASP A 118 -0.77 -26.45 -10.85
N ASP A 119 -1.26 -25.38 -10.18
CA ASP A 119 -2.23 -25.51 -9.09
C ASP A 119 -3.63 -25.94 -9.61
N TYR A 120 -3.94 -25.61 -10.87
CA TYR A 120 -5.24 -25.88 -11.50
C TYR A 120 -5.06 -26.33 -12.96
N GLU A 121 -5.80 -27.36 -13.38
CA GLU A 121 -5.81 -27.79 -14.79
C GLU A 121 -6.54 -26.78 -15.70
N ASP A 122 -7.56 -26.12 -15.16
CA ASP A 122 -8.38 -25.15 -15.87
C ASP A 122 -7.89 -23.71 -15.66
N ALA A 123 -7.73 -22.98 -16.77
CA ALA A 123 -7.19 -21.62 -16.73
C ALA A 123 -8.17 -20.62 -16.11
N GLU A 124 -9.48 -20.81 -16.26
CA GLU A 124 -10.50 -19.94 -15.68
C GLU A 124 -10.56 -20.13 -14.16
N GLU A 125 -10.46 -21.38 -13.68
CA GLU A 125 -10.32 -21.70 -12.26
C GLU A 125 -9.04 -21.12 -11.67
N ARG A 126 -7.90 -21.19 -12.39
CA ARG A 126 -6.68 -20.52 -11.95
C ARG A 126 -6.88 -19.01 -11.84
N ASP A 127 -7.43 -18.38 -12.88
CA ASP A 127 -7.66 -16.93 -12.90
C ASP A 127 -8.63 -16.50 -11.78
N ARG A 128 -9.62 -17.33 -11.43
CA ARG A 128 -10.53 -17.14 -10.28
C ARG A 128 -9.82 -17.09 -8.93
N ASN A 129 -8.72 -17.82 -8.78
CA ASN A 129 -7.96 -17.93 -7.55
C ASN A 129 -6.79 -16.94 -7.45
N GLN A 130 -6.64 -16.02 -8.43
CA GLN A 130 -5.69 -14.91 -8.33
C GLN A 130 -6.23 -13.82 -7.41
N GLY A 131 -5.63 -13.68 -6.22
CA GLY A 131 -6.00 -12.64 -5.25
C GLY A 131 -7.27 -12.93 -4.46
N ARG A 132 -7.73 -14.18 -4.46
CA ARG A 132 -9.09 -14.52 -4.01
C ARG A 132 -9.31 -14.28 -2.50
N PHE A 133 -8.44 -14.84 -1.68
CA PHE A 133 -8.58 -14.85 -0.22
C PHE A 133 -7.57 -13.92 0.47
N ALA A 134 -6.34 -13.87 -0.08
CA ALA A 134 -5.35 -12.84 0.25
C ALA A 134 -5.08 -11.97 -1.00
N GLN A 135 -4.93 -10.66 -0.81
CA GLN A 135 -4.79 -9.68 -1.88
C GLN A 135 -3.38 -9.10 -1.88
N ASN A 136 -2.78 -8.98 -3.06
CA ASN A 136 -1.51 -8.28 -3.27
C ASN A 136 -1.71 -7.25 -4.39
N ALA A 137 -1.37 -6.00 -4.14
CA ALA A 137 -1.41 -4.95 -5.15
C ALA A 137 -0.17 -4.06 -5.11
N HIS A 138 0.33 -3.72 -6.30
CA HIS A 138 1.29 -2.64 -6.49
C HIS A 138 0.55 -1.32 -6.70
N TYR A 139 1.07 -0.27 -6.10
CA TYR A 139 0.56 1.08 -6.18
C TYR A 139 1.65 1.99 -6.73
N VAL A 140 1.33 2.76 -7.75
CA VAL A 140 2.29 3.58 -8.50
C VAL A 140 1.72 4.98 -8.71
N TRP A 141 2.57 5.97 -8.49
CA TRP A 141 2.20 7.38 -8.61
C TRP A 141 3.28 8.21 -9.31
N PRO A 142 2.91 9.32 -9.97
CA PRO A 142 1.54 9.67 -10.35
C PRO A 142 0.96 8.66 -11.36
N GLU A 143 -0.35 8.71 -11.54
CA GLU A 143 -1.02 8.00 -12.65
C GLU A 143 -0.52 8.59 -13.99
N MET A 144 -0.05 7.73 -14.90
CA MET A 144 0.56 8.14 -16.17
C MET A 144 -0.07 7.37 -17.34
N PRO A 145 -1.20 7.86 -17.90
CA PRO A 145 -1.99 7.13 -18.91
C PRO A 145 -1.31 6.97 -20.28
N ASP A 146 -0.31 7.81 -20.59
CA ASP A 146 0.36 7.88 -21.90
C ASP A 146 1.69 7.10 -21.95
N ALA A 147 2.26 6.77 -20.80
CA ALA A 147 3.50 6.03 -20.67
C ALA A 147 3.28 4.51 -20.89
N ASN A 148 2.83 4.09 -22.07
CA ASN A 148 2.83 2.69 -22.54
C ASN A 148 2.48 1.59 -21.50
N ARG A 149 1.55 1.86 -20.57
CA ARG A 149 1.25 0.98 -19.43
C ARG A 149 -0.14 0.35 -19.54
N ALA A 150 -0.19 -0.92 -19.17
CA ALA A 150 -1.44 -1.69 -19.00
C ALA A 150 -2.00 -1.58 -17.56
N VAL A 151 -1.37 -0.76 -16.70
CA VAL A 151 -1.68 -0.67 -15.26
C VAL A 151 -1.94 0.79 -14.87
N GLY A 152 -3.05 1.04 -14.20
CA GLY A 152 -3.40 2.33 -13.60
C GLY A 152 -2.56 2.63 -12.35
N TRP A 153 -3.08 3.46 -11.43
CA TRP A 153 -2.40 3.75 -10.15
C TRP A 153 -2.35 2.55 -9.20
N LYS A 154 -3.25 1.58 -9.36
CA LYS A 154 -3.32 0.34 -8.59
C LYS A 154 -3.36 -0.87 -9.52
N TRP A 155 -2.38 -1.75 -9.37
CA TRP A 155 -2.29 -3.01 -10.08
C TRP A 155 -2.46 -4.16 -9.11
N PHE A 156 -3.59 -4.87 -9.22
CA PHE A 156 -3.81 -6.08 -8.44
C PHE A 156 -2.98 -7.22 -9.05
N PHE A 157 -1.95 -7.64 -8.32
CA PHE A 157 -0.91 -8.52 -8.81
C PHE A 157 -1.47 -9.88 -9.25
N ASN A 158 -1.03 -10.36 -10.41
CA ASN A 158 -1.51 -11.59 -11.08
C ASN A 158 -3.02 -11.69 -11.37
N SER A 159 -3.80 -10.65 -11.07
CA SER A 159 -5.23 -10.61 -11.36
C SER A 159 -5.52 -10.03 -12.75
N LYS A 160 -6.65 -10.43 -13.34
CA LYS A 160 -7.20 -9.84 -14.57
C LYS A 160 -8.25 -8.76 -14.29
N SER A 161 -8.42 -8.39 -13.03
CA SER A 161 -9.41 -7.39 -12.62
C SER A 161 -9.07 -6.00 -13.14
N THR A 162 -10.11 -5.21 -13.41
CA THR A 162 -10.01 -3.84 -13.94
C THR A 162 -10.97 -2.85 -13.27
N TRP A 163 -11.53 -3.19 -12.10
CA TRP A 163 -12.63 -2.42 -11.49
C TRP A 163 -12.39 -1.98 -10.03
N HIS A 164 -11.29 -2.41 -9.38
CA HIS A 164 -11.06 -2.25 -7.94
C HIS A 164 -10.29 -0.98 -7.54
N ASP A 165 -9.86 -0.18 -8.52
CA ASP A 165 -9.01 1.00 -8.38
C ASP A 165 -9.83 2.31 -8.44
N VAL A 166 -11.15 2.21 -8.26
CA VAL A 166 -12.08 3.33 -8.22
C VAL A 166 -13.00 3.24 -7.01
N PRO A 167 -13.59 4.37 -6.55
CA PRO A 167 -14.61 4.33 -5.53
C PRO A 167 -15.80 3.43 -5.93
N PRO A 168 -16.38 2.66 -4.99
CA PRO A 168 -16.10 2.67 -3.56
C PRO A 168 -15.07 1.61 -3.12
N TRP A 169 -14.18 1.12 -3.98
CA TRP A 169 -13.28 -0.01 -3.68
C TRP A 169 -11.85 0.40 -3.37
N GLY A 170 -11.39 1.46 -4.05
CA GLY A 170 -10.09 2.07 -3.80
C GLY A 170 -10.10 3.53 -4.19
N ASP A 171 -9.26 4.30 -3.52
CA ASP A 171 -8.97 5.69 -3.88
C ASP A 171 -7.61 6.07 -3.29
N TYR A 172 -7.05 7.20 -3.71
CA TYR A 172 -5.73 7.65 -3.25
C TYR A 172 -5.62 9.17 -3.24
N GLY A 173 -4.75 9.65 -2.37
CA GLY A 173 -4.21 11.01 -2.32
C GLY A 173 -2.74 10.99 -2.72
N PHE A 174 -2.29 11.97 -3.49
CA PHE A 174 -0.89 12.04 -3.90
C PHE A 174 -0.46 13.48 -4.16
N GLN A 175 0.63 13.88 -3.54
CA GLN A 175 1.36 15.10 -3.84
C GLN A 175 2.86 14.80 -4.00
N LEU A 176 3.52 15.55 -4.87
CA LEU A 176 4.95 15.42 -5.14
C LEU A 176 5.59 16.81 -5.11
N ASP A 177 6.58 17.01 -4.24
CA ASP A 177 7.53 18.10 -4.35
C ASP A 177 8.75 17.59 -5.10
N GLY A 178 8.95 18.07 -6.33
CA GLY A 178 9.97 17.57 -7.24
C GLY A 178 9.37 17.15 -8.58
N GLU A 179 10.15 16.44 -9.39
CA GLU A 179 9.74 16.01 -10.71
C GLU A 179 10.15 14.55 -10.93
N VAL A 180 9.21 13.76 -11.44
CA VAL A 180 9.48 12.36 -11.82
C VAL A 180 10.61 12.29 -12.85
N ASN A 181 11.49 11.31 -12.69
CA ASN A 181 12.65 11.04 -13.56
C ASN A 181 13.67 12.19 -13.66
N SER A 182 13.67 13.16 -12.73
CA SER A 182 14.54 14.33 -12.80
C SER A 182 15.44 14.58 -11.58
N GLY A 183 15.28 13.83 -10.49
CA GLY A 183 16.11 13.93 -9.29
C GLY A 183 15.31 13.78 -8.01
N GLU A 184 15.82 14.39 -6.94
CA GLU A 184 15.24 14.28 -5.59
C GLU A 184 13.78 14.72 -5.58
N ALA A 185 12.95 13.94 -4.89
CA ALA A 185 11.54 14.26 -4.70
C ALA A 185 11.07 13.86 -3.30
N THR A 186 10.04 14.55 -2.83
CA THR A 186 9.28 14.15 -1.63
C THR A 186 7.83 13.93 -2.01
N ALA A 187 7.35 12.71 -1.83
CA ALA A 187 5.97 12.33 -2.06
C ALA A 187 5.20 12.18 -0.75
N ARG A 188 3.95 12.62 -0.78
CA ARG A 188 2.96 12.41 0.26
C ARG A 188 1.82 11.61 -0.35
N ILE A 189 1.58 10.44 0.21
CA ILE A 189 0.77 9.41 -0.41
C ILE A 189 -0.23 8.91 0.60
N GLU A 190 -1.48 8.79 0.17
CA GLU A 190 -2.53 8.17 0.94
C GLU A 190 -3.25 7.14 0.09
N VAL A 191 -3.59 6.00 0.67
CA VAL A 191 -4.31 4.92 0.00
C VAL A 191 -5.49 4.51 0.86
N MET A 192 -6.66 4.41 0.23
CA MET A 192 -7.79 3.69 0.77
C MET A 192 -8.04 2.44 -0.06
N THR A 193 -8.24 1.32 0.63
CA THR A 193 -8.68 0.08 -0.01
C THR A 193 -9.62 -0.69 0.90
N ILE A 194 -10.50 -1.47 0.29
CA ILE A 194 -11.20 -2.56 0.98
C ILE A 194 -10.42 -3.87 0.84
N ALA A 195 -10.82 -4.87 1.63
CA ALA A 195 -10.36 -6.24 1.50
C ALA A 195 -11.55 -7.19 1.27
N TRP A 196 -11.27 -8.40 0.84
CA TRP A 196 -12.28 -9.36 0.40
C TRP A 196 -12.05 -10.73 1.07
N ASP A 197 -13.12 -11.30 1.61
CA ASP A 197 -13.16 -12.70 2.05
C ASP A 197 -13.32 -13.66 0.85
N ASP A 198 -13.80 -13.15 -0.29
CA ASP A 198 -13.80 -13.88 -1.55
C ASP A 198 -13.83 -12.88 -2.72
N PHE A 199 -12.68 -12.58 -3.30
CA PHE A 199 -12.55 -11.65 -4.43
C PHE A 199 -12.82 -12.34 -5.78
N TYR A 200 -13.70 -11.76 -6.61
CA TYR A 200 -13.92 -12.21 -7.99
C TYR A 200 -13.45 -11.18 -9.01
N TRP A 201 -12.40 -11.54 -9.77
CA TRP A 201 -11.75 -10.61 -10.70
C TRP A 201 -12.66 -10.04 -11.79
N VAL A 202 -13.76 -10.72 -12.14
CA VAL A 202 -14.70 -10.23 -13.17
C VAL A 202 -15.52 -9.03 -12.67
N GLY A 203 -15.88 -8.98 -11.40
CA GLY A 203 -16.74 -7.92 -10.88
C GLY A 203 -17.06 -8.02 -9.39
N PRO A 204 -17.52 -6.90 -8.80
CA PRO A 204 -17.82 -6.84 -7.37
C PRO A 204 -19.07 -7.64 -6.97
N ASP A 205 -19.99 -7.90 -7.91
CA ASP A 205 -21.31 -8.48 -7.62
C ASP A 205 -21.25 -9.89 -7.00
N GLU A 206 -20.23 -10.68 -7.35
CA GLU A 206 -20.00 -12.01 -6.77
C GLU A 206 -18.83 -12.03 -5.78
N SER A 207 -18.28 -10.86 -5.46
CA SER A 207 -17.23 -10.73 -4.46
C SER A 207 -17.83 -10.56 -3.06
N LEU A 208 -17.13 -11.06 -2.04
CA LEU A 208 -17.51 -10.91 -0.63
C LEU A 208 -16.53 -9.96 0.05
N VAL A 209 -17.02 -8.78 0.42
CA VAL A 209 -16.23 -7.77 1.15
C VAL A 209 -16.00 -8.25 2.58
N HIS A 210 -14.74 -8.20 3.04
CA HIS A 210 -14.39 -8.49 4.42
C HIS A 210 -15.02 -7.48 5.39
N THR A 211 -15.42 -7.92 6.58
CA THR A 211 -15.92 -7.03 7.64
C THR A 211 -14.86 -6.84 8.72
N PHE A 212 -14.17 -5.69 8.69
CA PHE A 212 -13.18 -5.35 9.70
C PHE A 212 -13.85 -5.16 11.06
N THR A 213 -13.34 -5.87 12.07
CA THR A 213 -13.90 -5.86 13.42
C THR A 213 -12.81 -5.51 14.43
N GLU A 214 -13.12 -4.57 15.31
CA GLU A 214 -12.22 -4.17 16.39
C GLU A 214 -11.75 -5.37 17.21
N GLY A 215 -10.44 -5.44 17.47
CA GLY A 215 -9.81 -6.51 18.23
C GLY A 215 -9.42 -7.73 17.41
N ASN A 216 -9.81 -7.82 16.13
CA ASN A 216 -9.29 -8.85 15.23
C ASN A 216 -7.86 -8.55 14.81
N THR A 217 -7.14 -9.60 14.41
CA THR A 217 -5.84 -9.52 13.75
C THR A 217 -6.03 -9.73 12.25
N ILE A 218 -5.28 -8.99 11.44
CA ILE A 218 -5.13 -9.23 9.99
C ILE A 218 -3.68 -9.56 9.67
N GLY A 219 -3.44 -10.26 8.58
CA GLY A 219 -2.12 -10.39 7.97
C GLY A 219 -1.86 -9.18 7.09
N LEU A 220 -0.76 -8.48 7.33
CA LEU A 220 -0.36 -7.31 6.54
C LEU A 220 1.13 -7.37 6.20
N GLY A 221 1.43 -7.14 4.94
CA GLY A 221 2.77 -6.99 4.42
C GLY A 221 2.85 -5.76 3.53
N TRP A 222 4.05 -5.22 3.36
CA TRP A 222 4.33 -4.27 2.29
C TRP A 222 5.81 -4.22 1.95
N VAL A 223 6.08 -3.73 0.73
CA VAL A 223 7.41 -3.44 0.19
C VAL A 223 7.38 -2.08 -0.49
N VAL A 224 8.26 -1.18 -0.08
CA VAL A 224 8.52 0.07 -0.81
C VAL A 224 9.65 -0.19 -1.79
N HIS A 225 9.37 -0.02 -3.08
CA HIS A 225 10.32 -0.23 -4.16
C HIS A 225 10.97 1.09 -4.55
N ASP A 226 12.28 1.03 -4.69
CA ASP A 226 13.14 2.11 -5.19
C ASP A 226 13.80 1.57 -6.44
N ILE A 227 13.37 2.08 -7.59
CA ILE A 227 13.79 1.57 -8.90
C ILE A 227 14.70 2.60 -9.53
N ASP A 228 15.88 2.78 -8.95
CA ASP A 228 16.92 3.60 -9.54
C ASP A 228 17.65 2.86 -10.67
N ASN A 229 18.60 3.56 -11.27
CA ASN A 229 19.63 2.92 -12.07
C ASN A 229 20.31 1.82 -11.24
N THR A 230 20.25 0.58 -11.73
CA THR A 230 20.85 -0.60 -11.09
C THR A 230 22.27 -0.41 -10.54
N ALA A 231 23.11 0.50 -11.07
CA ALA A 231 24.46 0.74 -10.56
C ALA A 231 24.50 1.43 -9.18
N GLU A 232 23.41 2.08 -8.76
CA GLU A 232 23.28 2.79 -7.48
C GLU A 232 22.55 1.91 -6.45
N ASP A 233 21.47 1.22 -6.86
CA ASP A 233 20.76 0.27 -6.01
C ASP A 233 21.52 -1.03 -5.79
N ASN A 234 21.61 -1.44 -4.52
CA ASN A 234 22.20 -2.72 -4.14
C ASN A 234 23.60 -2.95 -4.78
N GLY A 235 24.31 -1.87 -5.10
CA GLY A 235 25.62 -1.87 -5.75
C GLY A 235 25.67 -2.55 -7.13
N GLY A 236 24.59 -2.52 -7.92
CA GLY A 236 24.57 -3.20 -9.24
C GLY A 236 23.75 -4.48 -9.30
N ALA A 237 23.35 -5.04 -8.15
CA ALA A 237 22.95 -6.44 -8.06
C ALA A 237 21.45 -6.69 -8.25
N SER A 238 20.60 -5.74 -7.87
CA SER A 238 19.13 -5.79 -7.99
C SER A 238 18.54 -4.38 -7.85
N ALA A 239 17.25 -4.23 -8.16
CA ALA A 239 16.51 -3.03 -7.75
C ALA A 239 16.46 -2.91 -6.21
N GLY A 240 16.19 -1.72 -5.68
CA GLY A 240 15.94 -1.48 -4.26
C GLY A 240 14.54 -1.93 -3.84
N GLY A 241 14.43 -2.49 -2.64
CA GLY A 241 13.15 -2.86 -2.05
C GLY A 241 13.25 -2.97 -0.52
N TRP A 242 12.31 -2.37 0.20
CA TRP A 242 12.30 -2.35 1.66
C TRP A 242 10.98 -2.88 2.20
N GLY A 243 11.06 -4.08 2.76
CA GLY A 243 9.92 -4.82 3.29
C GLY A 243 9.73 -4.60 4.78
N ILE A 244 8.49 -4.71 5.25
CA ILE A 244 8.17 -4.66 6.68
C ILE A 244 8.62 -5.93 7.44
N ASN A 245 8.80 -7.04 6.73
CA ASN A 245 9.12 -8.35 7.26
C ASN A 245 10.38 -8.89 6.54
N PRO A 246 11.34 -9.50 7.25
CA PRO A 246 12.55 -10.06 6.63
C PRO A 246 12.27 -11.29 5.76
N ASN A 247 11.08 -11.89 5.88
CA ASN A 247 10.66 -13.02 5.08
C ASN A 247 10.13 -12.55 3.72
N ILE A 248 10.99 -12.70 2.72
CA ILE A 248 10.71 -12.37 1.33
C ILE A 248 9.62 -13.23 0.69
N GLN A 249 9.00 -14.18 1.39
CA GLN A 249 7.89 -14.97 0.84
C GLN A 249 6.52 -14.29 1.01
N MET A 250 6.46 -13.12 1.69
CA MET A 250 5.19 -12.40 1.86
C MET A 250 4.53 -11.98 0.54
N TRP A 251 5.27 -11.74 -0.55
CA TRP A 251 4.64 -11.44 -1.86
C TRP A 251 3.88 -12.64 -2.45
N PHE A 252 4.19 -13.85 -1.99
CA PHE A 252 3.61 -15.11 -2.47
C PHE A 252 2.47 -15.59 -1.57
N ASP A 253 2.71 -15.63 -0.25
CA ASP A 253 1.83 -16.29 0.72
C ASP A 253 1.79 -15.54 2.05
N CYS A 254 0.58 -15.21 2.51
CA CYS A 254 0.36 -14.44 3.72
C CYS A 254 0.48 -15.22 5.03
N VAL A 255 0.78 -16.53 5.02
CA VAL A 255 1.38 -17.19 6.20
C VAL A 255 2.65 -16.45 6.65
N ASN A 256 3.28 -15.71 5.74
CA ASN A 256 4.48 -14.91 6.00
C ASN A 256 4.19 -13.41 6.20
N CYS A 257 2.93 -12.98 6.14
CA CYS A 257 2.54 -11.60 6.45
C CYS A 257 2.68 -11.34 7.96
N SER A 258 2.92 -10.09 8.35
CA SER A 258 3.05 -9.72 9.76
C SER A 258 1.67 -9.56 10.40
N ASP A 259 1.57 -9.83 11.70
CA ASP A 259 0.30 -9.81 12.43
C ASP A 259 -0.07 -8.39 12.87
N PHE A 260 -1.21 -7.88 12.42
CA PHE A 260 -1.65 -6.52 12.75
C PHE A 260 -2.98 -6.48 13.47
N LEU A 261 -3.00 -5.93 14.68
CA LEU A 261 -4.22 -5.73 15.46
C LEU A 261 -5.03 -4.55 14.91
N LEU A 262 -6.32 -4.78 14.64
CA LEU A 262 -7.32 -3.74 14.43
C LEU A 262 -7.67 -3.11 15.80
N ALA A 263 -6.91 -2.11 16.23
CA ALA A 263 -7.07 -1.53 17.56
C ALA A 263 -8.39 -0.78 17.74
N PRO A 264 -8.89 -0.66 18.99
CA PRO A 264 -9.92 0.32 19.34
C PRO A 264 -9.46 1.76 19.08
N LEU A 265 -10.40 2.71 19.12
CA LEU A 265 -10.09 4.13 19.14
C LEU A 265 -9.07 4.44 20.25
N ASP A 266 -7.99 5.12 19.89
CA ASP A 266 -6.91 5.41 20.82
C ASP A 266 -7.32 6.51 21.82
N PRO A 267 -7.38 6.23 23.14
CA PRO A 267 -7.82 7.22 24.13
C PRO A 267 -6.82 8.36 24.33
N ARG A 268 -5.61 8.28 23.75
CA ARG A 268 -4.61 9.36 23.78
C ARG A 268 -4.90 10.47 22.79
N VAL A 269 -5.77 10.21 21.81
CA VAL A 269 -6.00 11.13 20.69
C VAL A 269 -7.24 11.99 20.93
N ASP A 270 -7.08 13.30 20.74
CA ASP A 270 -8.19 14.25 20.75
C ASP A 270 -8.75 14.40 19.35
N PHE A 271 -9.75 13.58 19.03
CA PHE A 271 -10.41 13.62 17.72
C PHE A 271 -11.22 14.90 17.47
N SER A 272 -11.39 15.77 18.46
CA SER A 272 -12.13 17.03 18.27
C SER A 272 -11.35 18.08 17.48
N SER A 273 -10.04 17.88 17.27
CA SER A 273 -9.21 18.76 16.44
C SER A 273 -9.19 18.40 14.96
N VAL A 274 -9.76 17.25 14.57
CA VAL A 274 -9.87 16.84 13.17
C VAL A 274 -11.05 17.57 12.55
N GLU A 275 -10.81 18.35 11.50
CA GLU A 275 -11.90 18.97 10.75
C GLU A 275 -12.73 17.87 10.08
N THR A 276 -14.05 17.90 10.27
CA THR A 276 -14.93 16.88 9.69
C THR A 276 -14.98 17.03 8.17
N ALA A 277 -14.71 15.97 7.42
CA ALA A 277 -14.90 15.91 5.96
C ALA A 277 -16.37 16.12 5.51
N VAL A 278 -17.30 16.14 6.46
CA VAL A 278 -18.72 16.42 6.25
C VAL A 278 -18.94 17.94 6.27
N GLU A 279 -18.69 18.66 5.17
CA GLU A 279 -19.56 19.78 4.71
C GLU A 279 -19.18 20.44 3.35
N GLU A 280 -17.99 20.31 2.75
CA GLU A 280 -17.66 21.17 1.56
C GLU A 280 -17.54 20.53 0.15
N GLU A 281 -17.21 19.25 -0.03
CA GLU A 281 -16.76 18.77 -1.37
C GLU A 281 -17.85 18.02 -2.17
N SER A 282 -18.98 18.70 -2.45
CA SER A 282 -19.92 18.22 -3.47
C SER A 282 -19.47 18.68 -4.87
N TRP A 283 -19.20 17.73 -5.76
CA TRP A 283 -19.15 17.85 -7.24
C TRP A 283 -17.87 18.33 -7.97
N GLY A 284 -16.72 18.43 -7.31
CA GLY A 284 -15.59 19.18 -7.90
C GLY A 284 -14.20 18.55 -8.01
N ARG A 285 -13.98 17.22 -7.85
CA ARG A 285 -12.62 16.66 -8.01
C ARG A 285 -12.17 16.65 -9.48
N ILE A 286 -11.58 17.76 -9.92
CA ILE A 286 -10.67 17.78 -11.08
C ILE A 286 -9.32 17.32 -10.54
N LYS A 287 -8.97 16.05 -10.76
CA LYS A 287 -7.58 15.57 -10.59
C LYS A 287 -6.72 16.30 -11.64
N ALA A 288 -6.13 17.42 -11.26
CA ALA A 288 -5.22 18.17 -12.09
C ALA A 288 -3.79 17.80 -11.72
N ALA A 289 -3.26 16.75 -12.33
CA ALA A 289 -1.81 16.58 -12.45
C ALA A 289 -1.30 17.66 -13.42
N TYR A 290 -0.98 18.85 -12.91
CA TYR A 290 -0.17 19.81 -13.66
C TYR A 290 1.29 19.44 -13.44
N ILE A 291 1.81 18.59 -14.32
CA ILE A 291 3.25 18.54 -14.61
C ILE A 291 3.52 19.78 -15.46
N GLN A 292 4.27 20.75 -14.93
CA GLN A 292 4.92 21.79 -15.74
C GLN A 292 6.35 21.37 -16.03
#